data_AF-A0A3N5WTC3-F1
#
_entry.id   AF-A0A3N5WTC3-F1
#
_cell.length_a   1.000
_cell.length_b   1.000
_cell.length_c   1.000
_cell.angle_alpha   90.00
_cell.angle_beta   90.00
_cell.angle_gamma   90.00
#
_symmetry.space_group_name_H-M   'P 1'
#
loop_
_entity.id
_entity.type
_entity.pdbx_description
1 polymer ?
#
loop_
_entity_poly.entity_id
_entity_poly.type
_entity_poly.pdbx_seq_one_letter_code
_entity_poly.pdbx_strand_id
1 'polypeptide(L)'
;ILPLAEYFANKFSVSFVKKFSGFTPSAQAALQGYGWPGNIRELQNVIERAAILASGEMDIHHLNLEFSENEAPLTDGLLRNLERETIQKVLNEVGGNRKKAAQVLGISLRTLQYRIKEFGL
;
A
#
# COMPACT_ATOMS: atom_id res chain seq x y z
N ILE A 1 8.22 -3.55 -17.76
CA ILE A 1 7.30 -2.95 -16.76
C ILE A 1 5.86 -2.82 -17.28
N LEU A 2 5.62 -2.35 -18.52
CA LEU A 2 4.26 -2.15 -19.05
C LEU A 2 3.35 -3.39 -19.00
N PRO A 3 3.75 -4.60 -19.44
CA PRO A 3 2.86 -5.77 -19.37
C PRO A 3 2.41 -6.11 -17.93
N LEU A 4 3.28 -5.83 -16.96
CA LEU A 4 2.99 -6.06 -15.54
C LEU A 4 2.09 -4.96 -14.97
N ALA A 5 2.28 -3.71 -15.41
CA ALA A 5 1.39 -2.60 -15.08
C ALA A 5 -0.03 -2.85 -15.61
N GLU A 6 -0.15 -3.32 -16.86
CA GLU A 6 -1.44 -3.70 -17.45
C GLU A 6 -2.10 -4.86 -16.72
N TYR A 7 -1.32 -5.87 -16.31
CA TYR A 7 -1.83 -6.97 -15.50
C TYR A 7 -2.45 -6.46 -14.18
N PHE A 8 -1.74 -5.59 -13.45
CA PHE A 8 -2.27 -5.01 -12.22
C PHE A 8 -3.48 -4.12 -12.48
N ALA A 9 -3.46 -3.30 -13.53
CA ALA A 9 -4.56 -2.41 -13.86
C ALA A 9 -5.85 -3.19 -14.15
N ASN A 10 -5.77 -4.27 -14.93
CA ASN A 10 -6.89 -5.17 -15.18
C ASN A 10 -7.37 -5.90 -13.92
N LYS A 11 -6.44 -6.35 -13.07
CA LYS A 11 -6.79 -7.00 -11.80
C LYS A 11 -7.60 -6.07 -10.90
N PHE A 12 -7.17 -4.82 -10.75
CA PHE A 12 -7.83 -3.84 -9.89
C PHE A 12 -9.10 -3.27 -10.51
N SER A 13 -9.19 -3.14 -11.84
CA SER A 13 -10.40 -2.68 -12.51
C SER A 13 -11.58 -3.63 -12.24
N VAL A 14 -11.32 -4.95 -12.21
CA VAL A 14 -12.33 -5.95 -11.80
C VAL A 14 -12.75 -5.75 -10.33
N SER A 15 -11.79 -5.56 -9.42
CA SER A 15 -12.09 -5.35 -7.99
C SER A 15 -12.88 -4.07 -7.71
N PHE A 16 -12.67 -3.01 -8.49
CA PHE A 16 -13.36 -1.72 -8.33
C PHE A 16 -14.60 -1.56 -9.22
N VAL A 17 -14.99 -2.59 -9.98
CA VAL A 17 -16.13 -2.55 -10.92
C VAL A 17 -15.98 -1.38 -11.93
N LYS A 18 -14.75 -1.13 -12.36
CA LYS A 18 -14.41 -0.13 -13.37
C LYS A 18 -13.87 -0.81 -14.63
N LYS A 19 -14.10 -0.20 -15.79
CA LYS A 19 -13.47 -0.65 -17.03
C LYS A 19 -12.07 -0.02 -17.11
N PHE A 20 -11.04 -0.82 -17.37
CA PHE A 20 -9.73 -0.32 -17.75
C PHE A 20 -9.68 -0.16 -19.28
N SER A 21 -9.34 1.05 -19.73
CA SER A 21 -9.28 1.40 -21.16
C SER A 21 -7.86 1.51 -21.69
N GLY A 22 -6.84 1.41 -20.83
CA GLY A 22 -5.44 1.56 -21.19
C GLY A 22 -4.74 2.70 -20.44
N PHE A 23 -3.46 2.87 -20.75
CA PHE A 23 -2.63 3.99 -20.29
C PHE A 23 -2.46 4.99 -21.43
N THR A 24 -2.53 6.28 -21.12
CA THR A 24 -2.13 7.33 -22.06
C THR A 24 -0.64 7.18 -22.45
N PRO A 25 -0.21 7.69 -23.63
CA PRO A 25 1.21 7.65 -24.02
C PRO A 25 2.15 8.28 -22.99
N SER A 26 1.72 9.37 -22.35
CA SER A 26 2.45 10.03 -21.26
C SER A 26 2.58 9.14 -20.02
N ALA A 27 1.53 8.42 -19.65
CA ALA A 27 1.55 7.47 -18.54
C ALA A 27 2.49 6.30 -18.83
N GLN A 28 2.47 5.77 -20.06
CA GLN A 28 3.37 4.70 -20.49
C GLN A 28 4.84 5.12 -20.44
N ALA A 29 5.16 6.33 -20.95
CA ALA A 29 6.51 6.88 -20.89
C ALA A 29 6.97 7.05 -19.43
N ALA A 30 6.10 7.53 -18.55
CA ALA A 30 6.42 7.68 -17.13
C ALA A 30 6.65 6.33 -16.43
N LEU A 31 5.81 5.32 -16.70
CA LEU A 31 6.00 3.96 -16.17
C LEU A 31 7.33 3.33 -16.61
N GLN A 32 7.75 3.59 -17.85
CA GLN A 32 9.01 3.08 -18.40
C GLN A 32 10.24 3.84 -17.93
N GLY A 33 10.12 5.16 -17.75
CA GLY A 33 11.22 6.03 -17.33
C GLY A 33 11.51 6.00 -15.82
N TYR A 34 10.58 5.47 -15.02
CA TYR A 34 10.74 5.39 -13.58
C TYR A 34 11.55 4.16 -13.14
N GLY A 35 12.43 4.34 -12.15
CA GLY A 35 13.42 3.33 -11.73
C GLY A 35 12.90 2.19 -10.86
N TRP A 36 11.68 2.30 -10.31
CA TRP A 36 11.03 1.31 -9.44
C TRP A 36 11.92 0.77 -8.30
N PRO A 37 12.49 1.65 -7.45
CA PRO A 37 13.37 1.23 -6.35
C PRO A 37 12.69 0.25 -5.38
N GLY A 38 11.36 0.34 -5.22
CA GLY A 38 10.53 -0.57 -4.41
C GLY A 38 10.07 -1.84 -5.14
N ASN A 39 10.59 -2.11 -6.35
CA ASN A 39 10.29 -3.27 -7.17
C ASN A 39 8.78 -3.40 -7.52
N ILE A 40 8.32 -4.65 -7.73
CA ILE A 40 6.95 -5.01 -8.13
C ILE A 40 5.89 -4.48 -7.15
N ARG A 41 6.21 -4.37 -5.84
CA ARG A 41 5.26 -3.85 -4.84
C ARG A 41 4.94 -2.38 -5.05
N GLU A 42 5.95 -1.58 -5.41
CA GLU A 42 5.75 -0.16 -5.70
C GLU A 42 4.88 0.02 -6.94
N LEU A 43 5.16 -0.73 -8.01
CA LEU A 43 4.32 -0.75 -9.20
C LEU A 43 2.88 -1.13 -8.86
N GLN A 44 2.68 -2.19 -8.08
CA GLN A 44 1.34 -2.62 -7.68
C GLN A 44 0.59 -1.50 -6.93
N ASN A 45 1.22 -0.85 -5.95
CA ASN A 45 0.60 0.22 -5.17
C ASN A 45 0.27 1.45 -6.02
N VAL A 46 1.16 1.84 -6.94
CA VAL A 46 0.91 2.95 -7.87
C VAL A 46 -0.31 2.65 -8.73
N ILE A 47 -0.35 1.47 -9.34
CA ILE A 47 -1.44 1.08 -10.24
C ILE A 47 -2.76 0.90 -9.48
N GLU A 48 -2.74 0.40 -8.25
CA GLU A 48 -3.93 0.28 -7.39
C GLU A 48 -4.54 1.65 -7.13
N ARG A 49 -3.74 2.63 -6.67
CA ARG A 49 -4.22 4.00 -6.43
C ARG A 49 -4.73 4.65 -7.71
N ALA A 50 -3.97 4.50 -8.79
CA ALA A 50 -4.33 5.06 -10.07
C ALA A 50 -5.66 4.45 -10.59
N ALA A 51 -5.92 3.16 -10.34
CA ALA A 51 -7.19 2.51 -10.69
C ALA A 51 -8.39 2.99 -9.84
N ILE A 52 -8.15 3.42 -8.60
CA ILE A 52 -9.18 4.06 -7.76
C ILE A 52 -9.57 5.42 -8.34
N LEU A 53 -8.58 6.21 -8.77
CA LEU A 53 -8.78 7.58 -9.25
C LEU A 53 -9.28 7.65 -10.71
N ALA A 54 -8.72 6.80 -11.58
CA ALA A 54 -9.03 6.82 -13.00
C ALA A 54 -10.47 6.35 -13.29
N SER A 55 -11.04 6.91 -14.36
CA SER A 55 -12.35 6.53 -14.90
C SER A 55 -12.20 6.01 -16.33
N GLY A 56 -11.60 4.83 -16.49
CA GLY A 56 -11.35 4.24 -17.80
C GLY A 56 -9.87 4.25 -18.18
N GLU A 57 -9.44 5.35 -18.78
CA GLU A 57 -8.07 5.56 -19.22
C GLU A 57 -7.23 6.18 -18.09
N MET A 58 -6.00 5.70 -17.94
CA MET A 58 -5.09 6.14 -16.89
C MET A 58 -4.04 7.10 -17.44
N ASP A 59 -4.07 8.33 -16.95
CA ASP A 59 -3.09 9.37 -17.29
C ASP A 59 -1.90 9.42 -16.32
N ILE A 60 -0.93 10.31 -16.60
CA ILE A 60 0.26 10.51 -15.77
C ILE A 60 -0.07 11.05 -14.36
N HIS A 61 -1.12 11.86 -14.23
CA HIS A 61 -1.56 12.45 -12.97
C HIS A 61 -2.18 11.38 -12.04
N HIS A 62 -2.84 10.36 -12.60
CA HIS A 62 -3.33 9.22 -11.82
C HIS A 62 -2.19 8.37 -11.24
N LEU A 63 -1.07 8.26 -11.95
CA LEU A 63 0.08 7.46 -11.50
C LEU A 63 0.85 8.13 -10.36
N ASN A 64 0.89 9.46 -10.35
CA ASN A 64 1.47 10.26 -9.28
C ASN A 64 2.91 9.83 -8.88
N LEU A 65 3.77 9.62 -9.90
CA LEU A 65 5.11 9.05 -9.76
C LEU A 65 6.15 10.01 -9.14
N GLU A 66 5.83 11.30 -9.03
CA GLU A 66 6.71 12.31 -8.41
C GLU A 66 6.80 12.18 -6.88
N PHE A 67 5.91 11.40 -6.26
CA PHE A 67 5.96 11.11 -4.83
C PHE A 67 6.85 9.89 -4.57
N SER A 68 8.15 10.05 -4.85
CA SER A 68 9.18 9.09 -4.44
C SER A 68 10.02 9.70 -3.33
N GLU A 69 9.75 9.26 -2.10
CA GLU A 69 10.76 8.66 -1.19
C GLU A 69 10.23 8.42 0.24
N ASN A 70 9.06 8.95 0.67
CA ASN A 70 8.62 8.76 2.06
C ASN A 70 7.11 8.66 2.34
N GLU A 71 6.25 8.64 1.32
CA GLU A 71 4.81 8.55 1.57
C GLU A 71 4.26 7.24 1.00
N ALA A 72 4.29 6.20 1.86
CA ALA A 72 3.15 5.29 1.92
C ALA A 72 1.86 6.12 1.90
N PRO A 73 0.72 5.61 1.38
CA PRO A 73 -0.51 6.41 1.27
C PRO A 73 -0.68 7.17 2.58
N LEU A 74 -0.71 8.50 2.56
CA LEU A 74 -0.68 9.32 3.79
C LEU A 74 -1.68 8.81 4.85
N THR A 75 -2.73 8.09 4.42
CA THR A 75 -3.65 7.32 5.24
C THR A 75 -3.14 5.92 5.66
N ASP A 76 -2.70 5.03 4.77
CA ASP A 76 -2.23 3.67 5.14
C ASP A 76 -0.90 3.69 5.91
N GLY A 77 0.04 4.55 5.53
CA GLY A 77 1.29 4.76 6.25
C GLY A 77 1.06 5.34 7.64
N LEU A 78 0.21 6.37 7.75
CA LEU A 78 -0.16 6.95 9.04
C LEU A 78 -0.91 5.95 9.91
N LEU A 79 -1.87 5.20 9.36
CA LEU A 79 -2.60 4.16 10.11
C LEU A 79 -1.65 3.05 10.58
N ARG A 80 -0.71 2.59 9.73
CA ARG A 80 0.31 1.61 10.14
C ARG A 80 1.25 2.16 11.20
N ASN A 81 1.66 3.42 11.11
CA ASN A 81 2.54 4.05 12.09
C ASN A 81 1.81 4.23 13.44
N LEU A 82 0.57 4.72 13.43
CA LEU A 82 -0.27 4.82 14.62
C LEU A 82 -0.53 3.44 15.23
N GLU A 83 -0.78 2.42 14.40
CA GLU A 83 -0.95 1.04 14.86
C GLU A 83 0.34 0.52 15.51
N ARG A 84 1.50 0.73 14.88
CA ARG A 84 2.81 0.36 15.44
C ARG A 84 3.07 1.04 16.78
N GLU A 85 2.86 2.36 16.86
CA GLU A 85 3.05 3.14 18.09
C GLU A 85 2.12 2.67 19.20
N THR A 86 0.85 2.41 18.87
CA THR A 86 -0.14 1.91 19.83
C THR A 86 0.25 0.53 20.35
N ILE A 87 0.64 -0.39 19.46
CA ILE A 87 1.11 -1.73 19.85
C ILE A 87 2.35 -1.64 20.73
N GLN A 88 3.33 -0.81 20.37
CA GLN A 88 4.55 -0.63 21.14
C GLN A 88 4.27 -0.07 22.54
N LYS A 89 3.40 0.95 22.62
CA LYS A 89 3.01 1.57 23.89
C LYS A 89 2.36 0.55 24.83
N VAL A 90 1.38 -0.22 24.32
CA VAL A 90 0.70 -1.25 25.12
C VAL A 90 1.67 -2.36 25.53
N LEU A 91 2.58 -2.79 24.63
CA LEU A 91 3.61 -3.77 24.98
C LEU A 91 4.51 -3.28 26.11
N ASN A 92 4.90 -2.00 26.11
CA ASN A 92 5.70 -1.41 27.17
C ASN A 92 4.92 -1.34 28.49
N GLU A 93 3.66 -0.90 28.45
CA GLU A 93 2.79 -0.81 29.64
C GLU A 93 2.54 -2.16 30.31
N VAL A 94 2.43 -3.24 29.53
CA VAL A 94 2.20 -4.60 30.04
C VAL A 94 3.50 -5.42 30.20
N GLY A 95 4.67 -4.78 30.10
CA GLY A 95 5.98 -5.42 30.30
C GLY A 95 6.31 -6.53 29.31
N GLY A 96 5.89 -6.39 28.05
CA GLY A 96 6.12 -7.37 26.98
C GLY A 96 5.18 -8.57 26.99
N ASN A 97 4.18 -8.61 27.88
CA ASN A 97 3.24 -9.72 27.94
C ASN A 97 2.25 -9.68 26.75
N ARG A 98 2.58 -10.40 25.69
CA ARG A 98 1.80 -10.46 24.43
C ARG A 98 0.34 -10.87 24.62
N LYS A 99 0.03 -11.76 25.59
CA LYS A 99 -1.36 -12.19 25.83
C LYS A 99 -2.17 -11.06 26.47
N LYS A 100 -1.61 -10.34 27.43
CA LYS A 100 -2.24 -9.16 28.03
C LYS A 100 -2.35 -8.01 27.03
N ALA A 101 -1.30 -7.76 26.23
CA ALA A 101 -1.33 -6.74 25.19
C ALA A 101 -2.46 -6.98 24.17
N ALA A 102 -2.64 -8.23 23.72
CA ALA A 102 -3.71 -8.59 22.80
C ALA A 102 -5.11 -8.34 23.40
N GLN A 103 -5.29 -8.64 24.70
CA GLN A 103 -6.53 -8.36 25.41
C GLN A 103 -6.82 -6.86 25.52
N VAL A 104 -5.82 -6.05 25.87
CA VAL A 104 -5.94 -4.59 25.97
C VAL A 104 -6.24 -3.97 24.60
N LEU A 105 -5.61 -4.46 23.53
CA LEU A 105 -5.83 -4.01 22.16
C LEU A 105 -7.13 -4.54 21.53
N GLY A 106 -7.84 -5.47 22.20
CA GLY A 106 -9.08 -6.06 21.68
C GLY A 106 -8.88 -6.95 20.44
N ILE A 107 -7.67 -7.49 20.22
CA ILE A 107 -7.34 -8.33 19.05
C ILE A 107 -6.94 -9.75 19.47
N SER A 108 -6.96 -10.68 18.51
CA SER A 108 -6.45 -12.02 18.76
C SER A 108 -4.93 -12.01 19.00
N LEU A 109 -4.43 -12.95 19.81
CA LEU A 109 -2.98 -13.11 20.02
C LEU A 109 -2.24 -13.37 18.70
N ARG A 110 -2.87 -14.08 17.77
CA ARG A 110 -2.31 -14.38 16.44
C ARG A 110 -2.16 -13.11 15.60
N THR A 111 -3.16 -12.22 15.65
CA THR A 111 -3.12 -10.92 14.98
C THR A 111 -1.98 -10.08 15.54
N LEU A 112 -1.86 -10.00 16.87
CA LEU A 112 -0.76 -9.26 17.50
C LEU A 112 0.61 -9.80 17.10
N GLN A 113 0.80 -11.12 17.11
CA GLN A 113 2.06 -11.75 16.70
C GLN A 113 2.43 -11.45 15.24
N TYR A 114 1.44 -11.46 14.35
CA TYR A 114 1.64 -11.08 12.95
C TYR A 114 2.10 -9.62 12.83
N ARG A 115 1.43 -8.68 13.51
CA ARG A 115 1.79 -7.26 13.51
C ARG A 115 3.18 -6.99 14.09
N ILE A 116 3.53 -7.65 15.19
CA ILE A 116 4.89 -7.56 15.78
C ILE A 116 5.95 -7.97 14.76
N LYS A 117 5.75 -9.10 14.06
CA LYS A 117 6.66 -9.57 13.02
C LYS A 117 6.72 -8.61 11.82
N GLU A 118 5.58 -8.05 11.42
CA GLU A 118 5.48 -7.10 10.32
C GLU A 118 6.20 -5.77 10.63
N PHE A 119 6.13 -5.30 11.89
CA PHE A 119 6.73 -4.04 12.34
C PHE A 119 8.13 -4.15 12.93
N GLY A 120 8.65 -5.37 13.13
CA GLY A 120 9.98 -5.61 13.71
C GLY A 120 10.10 -5.20 15.18
N LEU A 121 9.03 -5.42 15.97
CA LEU A 121 8.97 -5.16 17.41
C LEU A 121 9.32 -6.39 18.26
#